data_AF-A0A485ATW4-F1
#
_entry.id   AF-A0A485ATW4-F1
#
_cell.length_a   1.000
_cell.length_b   1.000
_cell.length_c   1.000
_cell.angle_alpha   90.00
_cell.angle_beta   90.00
_cell.angle_gamma   90.00
#
_symmetry.space_group_name_H-M   'P 1'
#
loop_
_entity.id
_entity.type
_entity.pdbx_description
1 polymer ?
#
loop_
_entity_poly.entity_id
_entity_poly.type
_entity_poly.pdbx_seq_one_letter_code
_entity_poly.pdbx_strand_id
1 'polypeptide(L)' 'MSIHINVIKDKILSENYFVLRNITYDLTQRDGQVVQHKREVYDRGNGATVLLYNSQKTERSTGSPVSGCDLG' A
#
# COMPACT_ATOMS: atom_id res chain seq x y z
N MET A 1 7.52 15.57 -17.38
CA MET A 1 6.15 16.03 -17.66
C MET A 1 5.33 15.81 -16.40
N SER A 2 4.85 16.88 -15.77
CA SER A 2 3.93 16.81 -14.63
C SER A 2 2.51 16.60 -15.15
N ILE A 3 1.81 15.62 -14.61
CA ILE A 3 0.36 15.49 -14.81
C ILE A 3 -0.35 16.61 -14.04
N HIS A 4 -1.31 17.27 -14.68
CA HIS A 4 -2.11 18.30 -14.02
C HIS A 4 -3.29 17.64 -13.31
N ILE A 5 -3.39 17.85 -12.00
CA ILE A 5 -4.42 17.29 -11.13
C ILE A 5 -5.09 18.44 -10.39
N ASN A 6 -6.41 18.50 -10.45
CA ASN A 6 -7.20 19.46 -9.69
C ASN A 6 -8.14 18.72 -8.73
N VAL A 7 -8.07 19.01 -7.43
CA VAL A 7 -8.95 18.39 -6.44
C VAL A 7 -10.26 19.18 -6.38
N ILE A 8 -11.36 18.51 -6.71
CA ILE A 8 -12.69 19.14 -6.81
C ILE A 8 -13.46 19.01 -5.49
N LYS A 9 -13.34 17.85 -4.85
CA LYS A 9 -14.07 17.56 -3.62
C LYS A 9 -13.31 16.57 -2.76
N ASP A 10 -13.26 16.85 -1.46
CA ASP A 10 -12.84 15.91 -0.44
C ASP A 10 -14.00 15.73 0.55
N LYS A 11 -14.55 14.52 0.61
CA LYS A 11 -15.63 14.16 1.52
C LYS A 11 -15.16 13.08 2.47
N ILE A 12 -15.26 13.34 3.76
CA ILE A 12 -15.11 12.31 4.78
C ILE A 12 -16.30 11.33 4.73
N LEU A 13 -15.98 10.04 4.63
CA LEU A 13 -16.94 8.94 4.73
C LEU A 13 -16.95 8.32 6.13
N SER A 14 -15.80 8.28 6.80
CA SER A 14 -15.65 7.76 8.16
C SER A 14 -14.44 8.40 8.85
N GLU A 15 -14.61 8.73 10.12
CA GLU A 15 -13.60 9.38 10.99
C GLU A 15 -13.63 8.73 12.37
N ASN A 16 -13.22 7.46 12.41
CA ASN A 16 -13.04 6.75 13.67
C ASN A 16 -11.55 6.80 14.05
N TYR A 17 -10.86 5.66 14.02
CA TYR A 17 -9.43 5.57 14.31
C TYR A 17 -8.56 6.04 13.15
N PHE A 18 -9.05 5.85 11.93
CA PHE A 18 -8.42 6.25 10.67
C PHE A 18 -9.46 6.97 9.81
N VAL A 19 -8.99 7.76 8.84
CA VAL A 19 -9.89 8.57 8.01
C VAL A 19 -10.11 7.89 6.67
N LEU A 20 -11.38 7.64 6.34
CA LEU A 20 -11.80 7.22 5.01
C LEU A 20 -12.38 8.44 4.27
N ARG A 21 -11.80 8.79 3.13
CA ARG A 21 -12.21 9.92 2.29
C ARG A 21 -12.72 9.43 0.94
N ASN A 22 -13.69 10.11 0.36
CA ASN A 22 -14.07 10.00 -1.03
C ASN A 22 -13.64 11.27 -1.75
N ILE A 23 -12.54 11.17 -2.50
CA ILE A 23 -11.92 12.28 -3.21
C ILE A 23 -12.40 12.28 -4.66
N THR A 24 -12.92 13.41 -5.10
CA THR A 24 -13.21 13.70 -6.50
C THR A 24 -12.15 14.65 -7.05
N TYR A 25 -11.49 14.26 -8.13
CA TYR A 25 -10.46 15.06 -8.78
C TYR A 25 -10.56 14.97 -10.29
N ASP A 26 -10.09 16.01 -10.95
CA ASP A 26 -9.97 16.09 -12.40
C ASP A 26 -8.52 15.84 -12.80
N LEU A 27 -8.32 14.96 -13.78
CA LEU A 27 -7.02 14.62 -14.35
C LEU A 27 -6.96 15.09 -15.80
N THR A 28 -5.99 15.94 -16.12
CA THR A 28 -5.70 16.32 -17.51
C THR A 28 -4.81 15.25 -18.16
N GLN A 29 -5.38 14.55 -19.13
CA GLN A 29 -4.67 13.56 -19.95
C GLN A 29 -3.66 14.23 -20.88
N ARG A 30 -2.79 13.42 -21.50
CA ARG A 30 -1.73 13.93 -22.40
C ARG A 30 -2.28 14.61 -23.66
N ASP A 31 -3.49 14.25 -24.07
CA ASP A 31 -4.22 14.85 -25.19
C ASP A 31 -4.98 16.14 -24.81
N GLY A 32 -4.84 16.59 -23.56
CA GLY A 32 -5.53 17.77 -23.04
C GLY A 32 -6.96 17.51 -22.55
N GLN A 33 -7.49 16.30 -22.70
CA GLN A 33 -8.81 15.97 -22.18
C GLN A 33 -8.80 15.91 -20.66
N VAL A 34 -9.83 16.50 -20.04
CA VAL A 34 -10.01 16.46 -18.59
C VAL A 34 -11.01 15.36 -18.25
N VAL A 35 -10.60 14.43 -17.38
CA VAL A 35 -11.45 13.35 -16.91
C VAL A 35 -11.62 13.44 -15.40
N GLN A 36 -12.86 13.37 -14.96
CA GLN A 36 -13.19 13.34 -13.54
C GLN A 36 -13.13 11.92 -12.99
N HIS A 37 -12.45 11.77 -11.86
CA HIS A 37 -12.36 10.52 -11.13
C HIS A 37 -12.89 10.68 -9.71
N LYS A 38 -13.43 9.57 -9.18
CA LYS A 38 -13.79 9.41 -7.77
C LYS A 38 -13.03 8.24 -7.19
N ARG A 39 -12.42 8.42 -6.03
CA ARG A 39 -11.63 7.39 -5.34
C ARG A 39 -11.89 7.43 -3.85
N GLU A 40 -12.08 6.26 -3.26
CA GLU A 40 -12.04 6.11 -1.82
C GLU A 40 -10.58 5.94 -1.38
N VAL A 41 -10.16 6.77 -0.44
CA VAL A 41 -8.78 6.85 0.06
C VAL A 41 -8.82 6.59 1.56
N TYR A 42 -8.13 5.55 1.98
CA TYR A 42 -8.04 5.17 3.39
C TYR A 42 -6.70 5.64 3.97
N ASP A 43 -6.76 6.72 4.74
CA ASP A 43 -5.60 7.33 5.38
C ASP A 43 -5.33 6.67 6.73
N ARG A 44 -4.26 5.87 6.76
CA ARG A 44 -3.81 5.09 7.93
C ARG A 44 -2.55 5.68 8.58
N GLY A 45 -2.08 6.83 8.10
CA GLY A 45 -0.75 7.34 8.42
C GLY A 45 0.40 6.56 7.75
N ASN A 46 1.62 6.88 8.15
CA ASN A 46 2.85 6.31 7.61
C ASN A 46 3.43 5.24 8.54
N GLY A 47 4.16 4.28 7.97
CA GLY A 47 4.85 3.24 8.72
C GLY A 47 6.34 3.16 8.36
N ALA A 48 7.13 2.53 9.23
CA ALA A 48 8.52 2.19 8.98
C ALA A 48 8.71 0.67 9.16
N THR A 49 9.61 0.07 8.38
CA THR A 49 9.96 -1.35 8.47
C THR A 49 11.47 -1.51 8.43
N VAL A 50 11.99 -2.54 9.09
CA VAL A 50 13.42 -2.86 9.13
C VAL A 50 13.61 -4.33 8.78
N LEU A 51 14.54 -4.61 7.86
CA LEU A 51 14.95 -5.97 7.53
C LEU A 51 16.23 -6.29 8.29
N LEU A 52 16.14 -7.24 9.22
CA LEU A 52 17.32 -7.78 9.91
C LEU A 52 18.01 -8.79 8.98
N TYR A 53 19.32 -8.67 8.84
CA TYR A 53 20.12 -9.65 8.12
C TYR A 53 21.41 -9.96 8.90
N ASN A 54 21.91 -11.16 8.73
CA ASN A 54 23.20 -11.60 9.25
C ASN A 54 24.04 -12.14 8.10
N SER A 55 25.13 -11.44 7.76
CA SER A 55 25.99 -11.81 6.61
C SER A 55 26.81 -13.09 6.84
N GLN A 56 27.01 -13.49 8.10
CA GLN A 56 27.75 -14.71 8.45
C GLN A 56 26.82 -15.91 8.68
N LYS A 57 25.53 -15.68 8.84
CA LYS A 57 24.51 -16.72 9.03
C LYS A 57 23.40 -16.52 8.02
N THR A 58 23.58 -17.07 6.82
CA THR A 58 22.50 -17.24 5.86
C THR A 58 21.61 -18.37 6.35
N GLU A 59 20.59 -18.06 7.17
CA GLU A 59 19.48 -18.99 7.37
C GLU A 59 18.73 -19.09 6.04
N ARG A 60 19.11 -20.06 5.19
CA ARG A 60 18.14 -20.58 4.21
C ARG A 60 16.97 -21.04 5.05
N SER A 61 15.77 -20.57 4.76
CA SER A 61 14.56 -21.23 5.20
C SER A 61 14.52 -22.62 4.56
N THR A 62 15.33 -23.55 5.06
CA THR A 62 15.14 -24.96 4.82
C THR A 62 13.78 -25.26 5.43
N GLY A 63 12.78 -25.51 4.58
CA GLY A 63 11.57 -26.17 5.01
C GLY A 63 11.95 -27.35 5.91
N SER A 64 11.24 -27.50 7.03
CA SER A 64 11.54 -28.45 8.08
C SER A 64 12.07 -29.78 7.56
N PRO A 65 13.20 -30.31 8.09
CA PRO A 65 13.46 -31.72 7.94
C PRO A 65 12.38 -32.44 8.76
N VAL A 66 11.49 -33.15 8.09
CA VAL A 66 10.73 -34.22 8.75
C VAL A 66 11.76 -35.25 9.22
N SER A 67 12.13 -35.14 10.50
CA SER A 67 12.96 -36.11 11.20
C SER A 67 12.23 -37.45 11.18
N GLY A 68 12.92 -38.48 10.68
CA GLY A 68 12.41 -39.84 10.66
C GLY A 68 11.98 -40.33 12.04
N CYS A 69 10.83 -40.98 12.08
CA CYS A 69 10.50 -41.95 13.11
C CYS A 69 11.09 -43.28 12.65
N ASP A 70 12.32 -43.58 13.07
CA ASP A 70 12.73 -44.94 13.34
C ASP A 70 12.94 -45.03 14.85
N LEU A 71 12.28 -45.99 15.49
CA LEU A 71 12.75 -46.84 16.59
C LEU A 71 11.53 -47.56 17.21
N GLY A 72 11.42 -48.87 16.97
CA GLY A 72 10.44 -49.78 17.60
C GLY A 72 10.17 -51.01 16.76
#